data_AF-A0A4V3J716-F1
#
_entry.id   AF-A0A4V3J716-F1
#
_cell.length_a   1.000
_cell.length_b   1.000
_cell.length_c   1.000
_cell.angle_alpha   90.00
_cell.angle_beta   90.00
_cell.angle_gamma   90.00
#
_symmetry.space_group_name_H-M   'P 1'
#
loop_
_entity.id
_entity.type
_entity.pdbx_description
1 polymer ?
#
loop_
_entity_poly.entity_id
_entity_poly.type
_entity_poly.pdbx_seq_one_letter_code
_entity_poly.pdbx_strand_id
1 'polypeptide(L)'
;MPKRPSRKEDPSTRCTYQHPGRDPIADTVELGLLTDRERQVLLLLGTGKNNRELAKALGIAERTVKAHTARVLDKLRLPSRLEAAVVSVLLHHVLCEDARCVRNCGEREAIPLQRSHAHVAS
;
A
#
# COMPACT_ATOMS: atom_id res chain seq x y z
N MET A 1 30.94 -44.82 20.57
CA MET A 1 30.23 -43.91 19.64
C MET A 1 29.15 -43.17 20.42
N PRO A 2 29.16 -41.83 20.49
CA PRO A 2 28.11 -41.10 21.20
C PRO A 2 26.81 -41.15 20.38
N LYS A 3 25.71 -41.58 21.02
CA LYS A 3 24.36 -41.49 20.45
C LYS A 3 24.00 -40.01 20.29
N ARG A 4 23.74 -39.56 19.06
CA ARG A 4 23.05 -38.27 18.83
C ARG A 4 21.59 -38.42 19.31
N PRO A 5 21.09 -37.61 20.25
CA PRO A 5 19.67 -37.58 20.53
C PRO A 5 18.92 -36.86 19.40
N SER A 6 17.71 -37.37 19.14
CA SER A 6 16.80 -37.00 18.06
C SER A 6 16.52 -35.50 17.98
N ARG A 7 16.62 -34.98 16.75
CA ARG A 7 16.31 -33.61 16.32
C ARG A 7 14.91 -33.19 16.81
N LYS A 8 14.86 -32.39 17.89
CA LYS A 8 13.70 -31.57 18.24
C LYS A 8 14.08 -30.11 18.03
N GLU A 9 13.50 -29.50 17.00
CA GLU A 9 13.22 -28.07 16.80
C GLU A 9 12.87 -27.88 15.32
N ASP A 10 11.60 -27.60 15.03
CA ASP A 10 11.18 -27.13 13.71
C ASP A 10 11.42 -25.60 13.64
N PRO A 11 12.32 -25.09 12.78
CA PRO A 11 12.66 -23.67 12.76
C PRO A 11 11.59 -22.76 12.11
N SER A 12 10.49 -23.30 11.59
CA SER A 12 9.51 -22.52 10.82
C SER A 12 8.55 -21.65 11.65
N THR A 13 8.60 -21.69 12.99
CA THR A 13 7.62 -20.96 13.85
C THR A 13 8.18 -19.66 14.46
N ARG A 14 9.29 -19.12 13.95
CA ARG A 14 9.99 -18.00 14.60
C ARG A 14 9.89 -16.65 13.90
N CYS A 15 9.26 -16.58 12.73
CA CYS A 15 9.08 -15.31 12.05
C CYS A 15 7.83 -14.61 12.58
N THR A 16 8.03 -13.59 13.41
CA THR A 16 6.97 -12.70 13.90
C THR A 16 6.19 -12.01 12.78
N TYR A 17 6.69 -12.05 11.53
CA TYR A 17 6.03 -11.52 10.33
C TYR A 17 5.30 -12.58 9.49
N GLN A 18 5.46 -13.89 9.73
CA GLN A 18 4.83 -14.97 8.93
C GLN A 18 3.51 -15.48 9.53
N HIS A 19 3.02 -14.93 10.65
CA HIS A 19 1.76 -15.36 11.29
C HIS A 19 0.89 -14.21 11.83
N PRO A 20 0.58 -13.14 11.08
CA PRO A 20 -0.73 -12.56 11.25
C PRO A 20 -1.64 -13.38 10.33
N GLY A 21 -2.25 -14.46 10.82
CA GLY A 21 -3.35 -15.17 10.13
C GLY A 21 -4.60 -14.29 9.96
N ARG A 22 -4.40 -12.98 9.91
CA ARG A 22 -5.33 -11.88 9.95
C ARG A 22 -4.66 -10.76 9.15
N ASP A 23 -5.26 -10.36 8.04
CA ASP A 23 -4.84 -9.16 7.36
C ASP A 23 -5.09 -7.97 8.34
N PRO A 24 -4.03 -7.26 8.80
CA PRO A 24 -4.18 -6.19 9.78
C PRO A 24 -5.05 -5.02 9.26
N ILE A 25 -5.31 -4.97 7.97
CA ILE A 25 -6.03 -3.92 7.26
C ILE A 25 -7.47 -4.33 6.96
N ALA A 26 -7.70 -5.62 6.65
CA ALA A 26 -9.02 -6.12 6.23
C ALA A 26 -10.12 -5.90 7.28
N ASP A 27 -9.74 -5.93 8.56
CA ASP A 27 -10.69 -5.77 9.67
C ASP A 27 -10.82 -4.31 10.16
N THR A 28 -10.04 -3.36 9.62
CA THR A 28 -9.91 -2.02 10.21
C THR A 28 -10.20 -0.86 9.25
N VAL A 29 -10.21 -1.07 7.93
CA VAL A 29 -10.25 0.05 6.97
C VAL A 29 -11.51 0.04 6.10
N GLU A 30 -12.54 0.76 6.57
CA GLU A 30 -13.76 1.06 5.80
C GLU A 30 -13.57 2.28 4.88
N LEU A 31 -12.99 2.07 3.70
CA LEU A 31 -12.73 3.15 2.72
C LEU A 31 -14.00 3.88 2.24
N GLY A 32 -15.17 3.26 2.37
CA GLY A 32 -16.47 3.86 2.03
C GLY A 32 -16.83 5.09 2.88
N LEU A 33 -16.26 5.23 4.08
CA LEU A 33 -16.50 6.37 4.97
C LEU A 33 -15.80 7.66 4.52
N LEU A 34 -14.79 7.53 3.66
CA LEU A 34 -14.03 8.67 3.17
C LEU A 34 -14.81 9.41 2.08
N THR A 35 -14.64 10.73 2.06
CA THR A 35 -14.99 11.55 0.89
C THR A 35 -13.94 11.37 -0.20
N ASP A 36 -14.26 11.76 -1.43
CA ASP A 36 -13.31 11.67 -2.55
C ASP A 36 -12.01 12.44 -2.27
N ARG A 37 -12.14 13.58 -1.62
CA ARG A 37 -10.96 14.38 -1.26
C ARG A 37 -10.11 13.74 -0.18
N GLU A 38 -10.73 13.08 0.79
CA GLU A 38 -10.03 12.31 1.82
C GLU A 38 -9.34 11.07 1.22
N ARG A 39 -9.98 10.39 0.25
CA ARG A 39 -9.36 9.30 -0.52
C ARG A 39 -8.11 9.77 -1.28
N GLN A 40 -8.19 10.92 -1.96
CA GLN A 40 -7.03 11.51 -2.65
C GLN A 40 -5.89 11.85 -1.67
N VAL A 41 -6.22 12.42 -0.51
CA VAL A 41 -5.23 12.70 0.53
C VAL A 41 -4.59 11.39 1.01
N LEU A 42 -5.38 10.38 1.34
CA LEU A 42 -4.90 9.07 1.76
C LEU A 42 -3.95 8.46 0.72
N LEU A 43 -4.33 8.44 -0.57
CA LEU A 43 -3.50 7.96 -1.67
C LEU A 43 -2.12 8.66 -1.71
N LEU A 44 -2.09 9.97 -1.50
CA LEU A 44 -0.84 10.74 -1.50
C LEU A 44 0.00 10.56 -0.23
N LEU A 45 -0.58 10.11 0.88
CA LEU A 45 0.19 9.77 2.08
C LEU A 45 1.16 8.62 1.81
N GLY A 46 0.77 7.64 0.97
CA GLY A 46 1.62 6.52 0.56
C GLY A 46 2.89 6.94 -0.20
N THR A 47 3.00 8.18 -0.67
CA THR A 47 4.21 8.69 -1.31
C THR A 47 5.23 9.28 -0.32
N GLY A 48 4.92 9.33 0.98
CA GLY A 48 5.80 9.89 2.01
C GLY A 48 5.98 11.41 1.99
N LYS A 49 5.23 12.14 1.15
CA LYS A 49 5.29 13.60 1.04
C LYS A 49 4.82 14.27 2.34
N ASN A 50 5.34 15.46 2.65
CA ASN A 50 4.86 16.28 3.78
C ASN A 50 3.60 17.09 3.42
N ASN A 51 2.97 17.75 4.40
CA ASN A 51 1.73 18.49 4.18
C ASN A 51 1.86 19.62 3.15
N ARG A 52 3.03 20.27 3.07
CA ARG A 52 3.31 21.34 2.11
C ARG A 52 3.38 20.78 0.68
N GLU A 53 3.98 19.62 0.49
CA GLU A 53 4.05 18.93 -0.80
C GLU A 53 2.69 18.36 -1.23
N LEU A 54 1.92 17.81 -0.30
CA LEU A 54 0.53 17.40 -0.54
C LEU A 54 -0.31 18.60 -0.97
N ALA A 55 -0.19 19.72 -0.26
CA ALA A 55 -0.90 20.96 -0.57
C ALA A 55 -0.63 21.43 -2.00
N LYS A 56 0.65 21.41 -2.42
CA LYS A 56 1.04 21.72 -3.81
C LYS A 56 0.44 20.73 -4.81
N ALA A 57 0.55 19.42 -4.55
CA ALA A 57 0.02 18.39 -5.44
C ALA A 57 -1.50 18.47 -5.61
N LEU A 58 -2.20 18.90 -4.56
CA LEU A 58 -3.66 18.96 -4.50
C LEU A 58 -4.23 20.35 -4.83
N GLY A 59 -3.39 21.38 -4.96
CA GLY A 59 -3.83 22.76 -5.21
C GLY A 59 -4.62 23.39 -4.05
N ILE A 60 -4.29 23.06 -2.80
CA ILE A 60 -4.99 23.56 -1.60
C ILE A 60 -4.02 24.08 -0.55
N ALA A 61 -4.53 24.77 0.48
CA ALA A 61 -3.71 25.24 1.59
C ALA A 61 -3.21 24.09 2.50
N GLU A 62 -2.02 24.23 3.07
CA GLU A 62 -1.44 23.23 3.99
C GLU A 62 -2.33 22.93 5.20
N ARG A 63 -2.99 23.97 5.75
CA ARG A 63 -3.97 23.79 6.85
C ARG A 63 -5.12 22.86 6.47
N THR A 64 -5.54 22.90 5.20
CA THR A 64 -6.62 22.08 4.68
C THR A 64 -6.17 20.62 4.54
N VAL A 65 -4.92 20.38 4.12
CA VAL A 65 -4.32 19.04 4.13
C VAL A 65 -4.26 18.46 5.56
N LYS A 66 -3.84 19.27 6.54
CA LYS A 66 -3.84 18.86 7.96
C LYS A 66 -5.24 18.43 8.41
N ALA A 67 -6.26 19.23 8.08
CA ALA A 67 -7.65 18.93 8.42
C ALA A 67 -8.17 17.65 7.74
N HIS A 68 -7.88 17.44 6.46
CA HIS A 68 -8.24 16.19 5.78
C HIS A 68 -7.49 14.98 6.35
N THR A 69 -6.19 15.13 6.65
CA THR A 69 -5.39 14.05 7.25
C THR A 69 -5.97 13.65 8.60
N ALA A 70 -6.32 14.62 9.46
CA ALA A 70 -6.95 14.33 10.75
C ALA A 70 -8.28 13.58 10.58
N ARG A 71 -9.13 13.99 9.64
CA ARG A 71 -10.39 13.28 9.34
C ARG A 71 -10.18 11.87 8.79
N VAL A 72 -9.17 11.67 7.94
CA VAL A 72 -8.81 10.33 7.42
C VAL A 72 -8.42 9.41 8.59
N LEU A 73 -7.55 9.90 9.48
CA LEU A 73 -7.12 9.14 10.65
C LEU A 73 -8.30 8.80 11.57
N ASP A 74 -9.16 9.78 11.84
CA ASP A 74 -10.34 9.60 12.68
C ASP A 74 -11.34 8.59 12.08
N LYS A 75 -11.71 8.77 10.81
CA LYS A 75 -12.67 7.89 10.12
C LYS A 75 -12.18 6.45 9.97
N LEU A 76 -10.89 6.27 9.71
CA LEU A 76 -10.28 4.94 9.57
C LEU A 76 -9.74 4.39 10.90
N ARG A 77 -9.92 5.12 12.01
CA ARG A 77 -9.42 4.75 13.35
C ARG A 77 -7.92 4.46 13.36
N LEU A 78 -7.16 5.21 12.57
CA LEU A 78 -5.72 5.06 12.46
C LEU A 78 -5.02 5.99 13.47
N PRO A 79 -4.11 5.47 14.30
CA PRO A 79 -3.40 6.23 15.33
C PRO A 79 -2.31 7.15 14.75
N SER A 80 -1.84 6.90 13.52
CA SER A 80 -0.72 7.67 12.98
C SER A 80 -0.76 7.86 11.46
N ARG A 81 -0.09 8.93 11.01
CA ARG A 81 0.17 9.19 9.58
C ARG A 81 0.92 8.04 8.93
N LEU A 82 1.84 7.39 9.66
CA LEU A 82 2.61 6.28 9.13
C LEU A 82 1.70 5.11 8.79
N GLU A 83 0.78 4.77 9.68
CA GLU A 83 -0.21 3.72 9.42
C GLU A 83 -1.11 4.06 8.23
N ALA A 84 -1.56 5.32 8.11
CA ALA A 84 -2.28 5.77 6.92
C ALA A 84 -1.46 5.66 5.62
N ALA A 85 -0.16 5.94 5.68
CA ALA A 85 0.72 5.75 4.52
C ALA A 85 0.87 4.26 4.15
N VAL A 86 0.98 3.37 5.14
CA VAL A 86 1.03 1.91 4.94
C VAL A 86 -0.28 1.41 4.33
N VAL A 87 -1.44 1.81 4.88
CA VAL A 87 -2.77 1.52 4.33
C VAL A 87 -2.86 1.97 2.86
N SER A 88 -2.40 3.19 2.56
CA SER A 88 -2.39 3.71 1.20
C SER A 88 -1.57 2.86 0.23
N VAL A 89 -0.44 2.30 0.67
CA VAL A 89 0.41 1.44 -0.17
C VAL A 89 -0.24 0.08 -0.38
N LEU A 90 -0.81 -0.50 0.67
CA LEU A 90 -1.41 -1.84 0.62
C LEU A 90 -2.73 -1.85 -0.17
N LEU A 91 -3.55 -0.81 0.00
CA LEU A 91 -4.82 -0.64 -0.72
C LEU A 91 -4.67 0.25 -1.98
N HIS A 92 -3.46 0.37 -2.51
CA HIS A 92 -3.19 1.25 -3.65
C HIS A 92 -4.06 0.92 -4.87
N HIS A 93 -4.32 -0.36 -5.12
CA HIS A 93 -5.17 -0.82 -6.23
C HIS A 93 -6.63 -0.35 -6.12
N VAL A 94 -7.14 -0.16 -4.88
CA VAL A 94 -8.49 0.37 -4.63
C VAL A 94 -8.51 1.91 -4.70
N LEU A 95 -7.43 2.56 -4.27
CA LEU A 95 -7.35 4.02 -4.14
C LEU A 95 -6.90 4.71 -5.45
N CYS A 96 -6.12 4.04 -6.29
CA CYS A 96 -5.53 4.62 -7.49
C CYS A 96 -6.42 4.37 -8.71
N GLU A 97 -6.94 5.45 -9.28
CA GLU A 97 -7.79 5.42 -10.48
C GLU A 97 -6.99 5.49 -11.81
N ASP A 98 -5.66 5.66 -11.76
CA ASP A 98 -4.84 5.75 -13.00
C ASP A 98 -4.71 4.37 -13.66
N ALA A 99 -5.29 4.25 -14.85
CA ALA A 99 -5.24 3.05 -15.68
C ALA A 99 -3.81 2.62 -16.08
N ARG A 100 -2.83 3.52 -15.99
CA ARG A 100 -1.42 3.25 -16.28
C ARG A 100 -0.60 2.94 -15.04
N CYS A 101 -1.23 2.82 -13.87
CA CYS A 101 -0.51 2.55 -12.64
C CYS A 101 0.14 1.17 -12.67
N VAL A 102 1.47 1.14 -12.66
CA VAL A 102 2.26 -0.11 -12.66
C VAL A 102 2.05 -0.98 -11.41
N ARG A 103 1.54 -0.40 -10.31
CA ARG A 103 1.16 -1.14 -9.09
C ARG A 103 -0.21 -1.81 -9.22
N ASN A 104 -0.98 -1.48 -10.26
CA ASN A 104 -2.28 -2.06 -10.57
C ASN A 104 -2.18 -3.18 -11.64
N CYS A 105 -0.96 -3.56 -12.05
CA CYS A 105 -0.69 -4.57 -13.09
C CYS A 105 -1.03 -6.03 -12.69
N GLY A 106 -1.82 -6.24 -11.62
CA GLY A 106 -2.24 -7.57 -11.18
C GLY A 106 -3.63 -8.01 -11.66
N GLU A 107 -4.52 -7.10 -12.06
CA GLU A 107 -5.93 -7.47 -12.30
C GLU A 107 -6.51 -7.07 -13.66
N ARG A 108 -5.81 -6.28 -14.49
CA ARG A 108 -6.28 -5.94 -15.84
C ARG A 108 -5.14 -6.04 -16.86
N GLU A 109 -5.17 -7.14 -17.61
CA GLU A 109 -4.39 -7.46 -18.80
C GLU A 109 -2.86 -7.37 -18.73
N ALA A 110 -2.22 -8.55 -18.70
CA ALA A 110 -0.87 -8.74 -19.20
C ALA A 110 -0.79 -8.25 -20.66
N ILE A 111 -0.18 -7.10 -20.90
CA ILE A 111 0.22 -6.66 -22.23
C ILE A 111 1.27 -7.67 -22.72
N PRO A 112 1.04 -8.42 -23.81
CA PRO A 112 2.06 -9.30 -24.34
C PRO A 112 3.18 -8.44 -24.91
N LEU A 113 4.37 -8.55 -24.32
CA LEU A 113 5.61 -8.05 -24.91
C LEU A 113 5.81 -8.80 -26.25
N GLN A 114 5.29 -8.25 -27.34
CA GLN A 114 5.52 -8.79 -28.67
C GLN A 114 7.00 -8.66 -29.04
N ARG A 115 7.65 -9.81 -29.00
CA ARG A 115 8.85 -10.27 -29.74
C ARG A 115 9.52 -9.21 -30.60
N SER A 116 10.70 -8.78 -30.17
CA SER A 116 11.69 -8.22 -31.08
C SER A 116 12.28 -9.36 -31.93
N HIS A 117 11.73 -9.56 -33.13
CA HIS A 117 12.47 -10.21 -34.22
C HIS A 117 13.39 -9.15 -34.83
N ALA A 118 14.62 -9.05 -34.30
CA ALA A 118 15.70 -8.43 -35.05
C ALA A 118 16.13 -9.43 -36.14
N HIS A 119 15.79 -9.09 -37.38
CA HIS A 119 16.34 -9.68 -38.59
C HIS A 119 17.87 -9.71 -38.50
N VAL A 120 18.46 -10.91 -38.56
CA VAL A 120 19.81 -11.09 -39.09
C VAL A 120 19.67 -10.93 -40.60
N ALA A 121 20.17 -9.80 -41.11
CA ALA A 121 20.34 -9.57 -42.53
C ALA A 121 21.79 -9.11 -42.75
N SER A 122 22.46 -9.90 -43.59
CA SER A 122 23.74 -9.67 -44.30
C SER A 122 25.04 -9.76 -43.50
#